data_AF-A0A5C5SGX1-F1
#
_entry.id   AF-A0A5C5SGX1-F1
#
_cell.length_a   1.000
_cell.length_b   1.000
_cell.length_c   1.000
_cell.angle_alpha   90.00
_cell.angle_beta   90.00
_cell.angle_gamma   90.00
#
_symmetry.space_group_name_H-M   'P 1'
#
loop_
_entity.id
_entity.type
_entity.pdbx_description
1 polymer ?
#
loop_
_entity_poly.entity_id
_entity_poly.type
_entity_poly.pdbx_seq_one_letter_code
_entity_poly.pdbx_strand_id
1 'polypeptide(L)'
;MVLTVDSPRYLNKLFASEDTSVARFIWEERLQRAARMLGNPARLPITTVGLDSGFSTMSHFSRAFRDRFGLSPRGYRAQRSQ
;
A
#
# COMPACT_ATOMS: atom_id res chain seq x y z
N MET A 1 29.47 19.85 -9.06
CA MET A 1 28.44 20.15 -8.05
C MET A 1 27.30 19.17 -8.25
N VAL A 2 27.35 18.02 -7.56
CA VAL A 2 26.40 16.91 -7.76
C VAL A 2 25.12 17.25 -7.01
N LEU A 3 24.01 17.37 -7.72
CA LEU A 3 22.67 17.52 -7.14
C LEU A 3 22.15 16.12 -6.76
N THR A 4 22.63 15.58 -5.64
CA THR A 4 21.99 14.43 -5.01
C THR A 4 20.72 14.91 -4.32
N VAL A 5 19.57 14.59 -4.92
CA VAL A 5 18.24 14.73 -4.30
C VAL A 5 18.05 13.66 -3.21
N ASP A 6 18.91 13.69 -2.19
CA ASP A 6 18.98 12.63 -1.18
C ASP A 6 18.41 13.08 0.16
N SER A 7 17.19 13.61 0.14
CA SER A 7 16.45 13.73 1.39
C SER A 7 14.94 13.67 1.16
N PRO A 8 14.25 12.70 1.77
CA PRO A 8 12.79 12.67 1.87
C PRO A 8 12.21 13.99 2.41
N ARG A 9 13.02 14.79 3.12
CA ARG A 9 12.62 16.05 3.74
C ARG A 9 12.36 17.18 2.73
N TYR A 10 12.97 17.16 1.55
CA TYR A 10 12.72 18.18 0.52
C TYR A 10 11.44 17.90 -0.26
N LEU A 11 11.16 16.62 -0.56
CA LEU A 11 9.87 16.18 -1.08
C LEU A 11 8.72 16.64 -0.15
N ASN A 12 8.77 16.29 1.15
CA ASN A 12 7.68 16.64 2.09
C ASN A 12 7.39 18.16 2.21
N LYS A 13 8.35 19.04 1.89
CA LYS A 13 8.12 20.50 1.93
C LYS A 13 7.52 21.06 0.65
N LEU A 14 7.81 20.47 -0.51
CA LEU A 14 7.23 20.89 -1.79
C LEU A 14 5.78 20.39 -1.96
N PHE A 15 5.41 19.30 -1.28
CA PHE A 15 4.08 18.70 -1.38
C PHE A 15 3.07 19.23 -0.36
N ALA A 16 3.42 20.09 0.60
CA ALA A 16 2.51 20.49 1.69
C ALA A 16 1.14 21.11 1.28
N SER A 17 0.97 21.61 0.04
CA SER A 17 -0.33 22.04 -0.51
C SER A 17 -1.01 21.02 -1.44
N GLU A 18 -0.26 20.05 -1.97
CA GLU A 18 -0.69 18.96 -2.87
C GLU A 18 -0.64 17.57 -2.18
N ASP A 19 -0.28 17.53 -0.88
CA ASP A 19 0.20 16.35 -0.14
C ASP A 19 -0.89 15.27 -0.02
N THR A 20 -2.14 15.72 0.01
CA THR A 20 -3.27 14.79 0.10
C THR A 20 -3.53 14.09 -1.22
N SER A 21 -3.15 14.64 -2.39
CA SER A 21 -3.45 14.01 -3.68
C SER A 21 -2.40 12.94 -4.01
N VAL A 22 -1.11 13.30 -3.98
CA VAL A 22 -0.02 12.40 -4.36
C VAL A 22 0.18 11.30 -3.32
N ALA A 23 0.21 11.62 -2.03
CA ALA A 23 0.36 10.60 -1.00
C ALA A 23 -0.84 9.64 -1.02
N ARG A 24 -2.08 10.15 -1.16
CA ARG A 24 -3.28 9.31 -1.29
C ARG A 24 -3.26 8.46 -2.56
N PHE A 25 -2.79 9.00 -3.68
CA PHE A 25 -2.65 8.26 -4.92
C PHE A 25 -1.66 7.09 -4.76
N ILE A 26 -0.48 7.35 -4.18
CA ILE A 26 0.50 6.31 -3.87
C ILE A 26 -0.10 5.25 -2.92
N TRP A 27 -0.84 5.70 -1.91
CA TRP A 27 -1.53 4.83 -0.96
C TRP A 27 -2.57 3.93 -1.64
N GLU A 28 -3.39 4.50 -2.51
CA GLU A 28 -4.38 3.79 -3.31
C GLU A 28 -3.70 2.75 -4.21
N GLU A 29 -2.63 3.13 -4.94
CA GLU A 29 -1.89 2.21 -5.81
C GLU A 29 -1.28 1.04 -5.03
N ARG A 30 -0.72 1.29 -3.84
CA ARG A 30 -0.21 0.22 -2.95
C ARG A 30 -1.31 -0.75 -2.54
N LEU A 31 -2.48 -0.23 -2.17
CA LEU A 31 -3.63 -1.04 -1.78
C LEU A 31 -4.20 -1.86 -2.95
N GLN A 32 -4.27 -1.26 -4.14
CA GLN A 32 -4.70 -1.97 -5.34
C GLN A 32 -3.71 -3.07 -5.75
N ARG A 33 -2.40 -2.81 -5.66
CA ARG A 33 -1.36 -3.82 -5.86
C ARG A 33 -1.54 -5.00 -4.92
N ALA A 34 -1.75 -4.73 -3.63
CA ALA A 34 -2.01 -5.77 -2.64
C ALA A 34 -3.25 -6.60 -3.02
N ALA A 35 -4.36 -5.95 -3.41
CA ALA A 35 -5.59 -6.64 -3.82
C ALA A 35 -5.37 -7.56 -5.03
N ARG A 36 -4.60 -7.12 -6.04
CA ARG A 36 -4.21 -7.95 -7.19
C ARG A 36 -3.41 -9.18 -6.76
N MET A 37 -2.43 -9.00 -5.87
CA MET A 37 -1.61 -10.10 -5.34
C MET A 37 -2.44 -11.10 -4.51
N LEU A 38 -3.41 -10.61 -3.72
CA LEU A 38 -4.31 -11.47 -2.93
C LEU A 38 -5.24 -12.32 -3.80
N GLY A 39 -5.59 -11.85 -5.00
CA GLY A 39 -6.38 -12.60 -5.98
C GLY A 39 -5.55 -13.56 -6.84
N ASN A 40 -4.22 -13.59 -6.69
CA ASN A 40 -3.37 -14.48 -7.49
C ASN A 40 -3.49 -15.95 -7.03
N PRO A 41 -3.65 -16.92 -7.95
CA PRO A 41 -3.72 -18.35 -7.63
C PRO A 41 -2.52 -18.90 -6.84
N ALA A 42 -1.33 -18.30 -6.97
CA ALA A 42 -0.13 -18.70 -6.25
C ALA A 42 -0.22 -18.51 -4.73
N ARG A 43 -1.23 -17.78 -4.22
CA ARG A 43 -1.56 -17.65 -2.79
C ARG A 43 -0.38 -17.27 -1.89
N LEU A 44 0.33 -16.20 -2.24
CA LEU A 44 1.41 -15.65 -1.42
C LEU A 44 0.98 -15.39 0.04
N PRO A 45 1.87 -15.52 1.04
CA PRO A 45 1.56 -15.15 2.41
C PRO A 45 1.06 -13.70 2.51
N ILE A 46 0.06 -13.43 3.36
CA ILE A 46 -0.48 -12.06 3.55
C ILE A 46 0.63 -11.09 3.96
N THR A 47 1.59 -11.56 4.75
CA THR A 47 2.75 -10.80 5.18
C THR A 47 3.61 -10.36 4.00
N THR A 48 3.95 -11.28 3.09
CA THR A 48 4.67 -10.99 1.84
C THR A 48 3.91 -9.99 0.99
N VAL A 49 2.59 -10.17 0.84
CA VAL A 49 1.76 -9.22 0.06
C VAL A 49 1.82 -7.81 0.63
N GLY A 50 1.74 -7.65 1.95
CA GLY A 50 1.86 -6.33 2.60
C GLY A 50 3.23 -5.70 2.38
N LEU A 51 4.31 -6.46 2.61
CA LEU A 51 5.68 -5.97 2.45
C LEU A 51 6.00 -5.58 0.99
N ASP A 52 5.64 -6.42 0.03
CA ASP A 52 5.87 -6.18 -1.41
C ASP A 52 4.99 -5.07 -1.98
N SER A 53 3.87 -4.78 -1.32
CA SER A 53 3.04 -3.60 -1.61
C SER A 53 3.57 -2.34 -0.90
N GLY A 54 4.67 -2.46 -0.16
CA GLY A 54 5.43 -1.37 0.43
C GLY A 54 4.99 -0.94 1.83
N PHE A 55 4.25 -1.78 2.55
CA PHE A 55 3.88 -1.51 3.94
C PHE A 55 4.98 -1.94 4.91
N SER A 56 5.34 -1.06 5.84
CA SER A 56 6.36 -1.36 6.85
C SER A 56 5.82 -2.19 8.02
N THR A 57 4.51 -2.14 8.30
CA THR A 57 3.89 -2.90 9.39
C THR A 57 2.56 -3.52 8.98
N MET A 58 2.28 -4.71 9.52
CA MET A 58 1.09 -5.48 9.17
C MET A 58 -0.20 -4.92 9.78
N SER A 59 -0.10 -4.28 10.95
CA SER A 59 -1.23 -3.60 11.60
C SER A 59 -1.71 -2.41 10.77
N HIS A 60 -0.78 -1.60 10.24
CA HIS A 60 -1.11 -0.48 9.38
C HIS A 60 -1.71 -0.94 8.05
N PHE A 61 -1.10 -1.95 7.43
CA PHE A 61 -1.63 -2.59 6.22
C PHE A 61 -3.05 -3.11 6.42
N SER A 62 -3.28 -3.91 7.47
CA SER A 62 -4.58 -4.55 7.69
C SER A 62 -5.68 -3.54 7.94
N ARG A 63 -5.38 -2.45 8.66
CA ARG A 63 -6.32 -1.34 8.87
C ARG A 63 -6.63 -0.63 7.55
N ALA A 64 -5.60 -0.15 6.86
CA ALA A 64 -5.78 0.61 5.62
C ALA A 64 -6.50 -0.21 4.53
N PHE A 65 -6.18 -1.50 4.42
CA PHE A 65 -6.82 -2.41 3.47
C PHE A 65 -8.30 -2.59 3.78
N ARG A 66 -8.66 -2.80 5.05
CA ARG A 66 -10.06 -2.91 5.47
C ARG A 66 -10.81 -1.60 5.27
N ASP A 67 -10.21 -0.48 5.65
CA ASP A 67 -10.83 0.85 5.49
C ASP A 67 -11.12 1.14 4.00
N ARG A 68 -10.31 0.60 3.08
CA ARG A 68 -10.47 0.77 1.62
C ARG A 68 -11.41 -0.23 0.94
N PHE A 69 -11.36 -1.51 1.34
CA PHE A 69 -12.06 -2.61 0.65
C PHE A 69 -13.18 -3.25 1.48
N GLY A 70 -13.43 -2.78 2.71
CA GLY A 70 -14.45 -3.30 3.62
C GLY A 70 -14.11 -4.65 4.28
N LEU A 71 -13.07 -5.34 3.83
CA LEU A 71 -12.65 -6.64 4.34
C LEU A 71 -11.19 -6.64 4.78
N SER A 72 -10.85 -7.50 5.75
CA SER A 72 -9.45 -7.78 6.04
C SER A 72 -8.77 -8.44 4.83
N PRO A 73 -7.44 -8.33 4.67
CA PRO A 73 -6.70 -9.01 3.59
C PRO A 73 -7.01 -10.51 3.49
N ARG A 74 -7.18 -11.17 4.64
CA ARG A 74 -7.56 -12.59 4.73
C ARG A 74 -8.98 -12.82 4.24
N GLY A 75 -9.94 -12.00 4.67
CA GLY A 75 -11.33 -12.07 4.24
C GLY A 75 -11.47 -11.83 2.74
N TYR A 76 -10.77 -10.82 2.21
CA TYR A 76 -10.75 -10.51 0.79
C TYR A 76 -10.25 -11.69 -0.05
N ARG A 77 -9.16 -12.36 0.38
CA ARG A 77 -8.66 -13.57 -0.28
C ARG A 77 -9.65 -14.73 -0.24
N ALA A 78 -10.30 -14.94 0.91
CA ALA A 78 -11.29 -16.00 1.07
C ALA A 78 -12.51 -15.78 0.17
N GLN A 79 -12.95 -14.53 0.01
CA GLN A 79 -14.06 -14.19 -0.89
C GLN A 79 -13.72 -14.45 -2.35
N ARG A 80 -12.49 -14.17 -2.80
CA ARG A 80 -12.05 -14.41 -4.19
C ARG A 80 -11.66 -15.86 -4.49
N SER A 81 -11.63 -16.71 -3.47
CA SER A 81 -11.38 -18.15 -3.62
C SER A 81 -12.66 -18.98 -3.70
N GLN A 82 -13.82 -18.33 -3.56
CA GLN A 82 -15.14 -18.88 -3.86
C GLN A 82 -15.49 -18.51 -5.31
#